data_AF-A0A7S9DAY8-F1
#
_entry.id   AF-A0A7S9DAY8-F1
#
_cell.length_a   1.000
_cell.length_b   1.000
_cell.length_c   1.000
_cell.angle_alpha   90.00
_cell.angle_beta   90.00
_cell.angle_gamma   90.00
#
_symmetry.space_group_name_H-M   'P 1'
#
loop_
_entity.id
_entity.type
_entity.pdbx_description
1 polymer ?
#
loop_
_entity_poly.entity_id
_entity_poly.type
_entity_poly.pdbx_seq_one_letter_code
_entity_poly.pdbx_strand_id
1 'polypeptide(L)'
;MTSLRMIVIAALCVSQGALAASKQPRDAPASIPATDPAAPYKTDRLSSSRGETILNTPGQTTVLTRQVLDDMNATSLRDAMRSTAGVTIGR
;
A
#
# COMPACT_ATOMS: atom_id res chain seq x y z
N MET A 1 19.44 -39.56 -30.47
CA MET A 1 18.39 -38.54 -30.65
C MET A 1 17.11 -39.02 -29.98
N THR A 2 16.38 -38.06 -29.38
CA THR A 2 14.92 -38.03 -29.10
C THR A 2 14.26 -38.78 -27.93
N SER A 3 14.93 -39.47 -27.01
CA SER A 3 14.23 -40.23 -25.94
C SER A 3 14.32 -39.71 -24.49
N LEU A 4 14.73 -38.45 -24.24
CA LEU A 4 14.86 -37.91 -22.87
C LEU A 4 14.14 -36.57 -22.64
N ARG A 5 13.15 -36.21 -23.48
CA ARG A 5 12.37 -34.97 -23.31
C ARG A 5 10.86 -35.15 -23.09
N MET A 6 10.38 -36.39 -22.98
CA MET A 6 8.94 -36.70 -22.87
C MET A 6 8.48 -37.25 -21.50
N ILE A 7 9.31 -37.14 -20.44
CA ILE A 7 8.93 -37.59 -19.08
C ILE A 7 8.68 -36.41 -18.13
N VAL A 8 8.88 -35.16 -18.57
CA VAL A 8 8.71 -33.98 -17.70
C VAL A 8 7.27 -33.42 -17.70
N ILE A 9 6.36 -33.89 -18.57
CA ILE A 9 5.05 -33.21 -18.79
C ILE A 9 3.84 -34.00 -18.23
N ALA A 10 4.02 -35.19 -17.64
CA ALA A 10 2.89 -36.07 -17.30
C ALA A 10 2.61 -36.29 -15.80
N ALA A 11 3.20 -35.51 -14.88
CA ALA A 11 2.97 -35.68 -13.44
C ALA A 11 2.44 -34.43 -12.71
N LEU A 12 2.28 -33.30 -13.40
CA LEU A 12 1.69 -32.07 -12.83
C LEU A 12 0.17 -32.02 -13.07
N CYS A 13 -0.55 -33.12 -12.81
CA CYS A 13 -2.01 -33.19 -13.02
C CYS A 13 -2.80 -33.73 -11.81
N VAL A 14 -2.19 -33.81 -10.62
CA VAL A 14 -2.91 -34.10 -9.37
C VAL A 14 -2.89 -32.88 -8.46
N SER A 15 -3.64 -31.86 -8.87
CA SER A 15 -4.08 -30.80 -7.97
C SER A 15 -5.33 -30.15 -8.55
N GLN A 16 -6.35 -30.97 -8.84
CA GLN A 16 -7.72 -30.51 -9.00
C GLN A 16 -8.30 -30.27 -7.60
N GLY A 17 -7.90 -29.17 -6.97
CA GLY A 17 -8.59 -28.62 -5.82
C GLY A 17 -9.89 -28.00 -6.30
N ALA A 18 -11.01 -28.60 -5.90
CA ALA A 18 -12.35 -28.11 -6.17
C ALA A 18 -12.49 -26.62 -5.78
N LEU A 19 -12.69 -25.76 -6.78
CA LEU A 19 -13.17 -24.39 -6.60
C LEU A 19 -14.65 -24.46 -6.23
N ALA A 20 -14.93 -24.82 -4.98
CA ALA A 20 -16.22 -24.60 -4.37
C ALA A 20 -16.47 -23.09 -4.34
N ALA A 21 -17.58 -22.68 -4.94
CA ALA A 21 -18.05 -21.30 -5.05
C ALA A 21 -18.02 -20.59 -3.69
N SER A 22 -16.93 -19.90 -3.40
CA SER A 22 -16.85 -18.94 -2.31
C SER A 22 -17.56 -17.66 -2.76
N LYS A 23 -18.89 -17.69 -2.58
CA LYS A 23 -19.71 -16.59 -2.11
C LYS A 23 -18.97 -15.25 -2.04
N GLN A 24 -19.19 -14.42 -3.05
CA GLN A 24 -18.83 -13.00 -3.11
C GLN A 24 -18.98 -12.37 -1.71
N PRO A 25 -17.89 -11.99 -1.04
CA PRO A 25 -17.99 -11.16 0.14
C PRO A 25 -18.43 -9.80 -0.34
N ARG A 26 -19.72 -9.54 -0.11
CA ARG A 26 -20.39 -8.27 0.16
C ARG A 26 -19.46 -7.06 0.09
N ASP A 27 -19.91 -6.05 -0.65
CA ASP A 27 -19.52 -4.65 -0.59
C ASP A 27 -19.11 -4.19 0.83
N ALA A 28 -17.88 -4.48 1.22
CA ALA A 28 -17.08 -3.54 1.99
C ALA A 28 -16.61 -2.52 0.95
N PRO A 29 -16.59 -1.20 1.25
CA PRO A 29 -15.88 -0.29 0.36
C PRO A 29 -14.47 -0.86 0.23
N ALA A 30 -14.13 -1.32 -0.99
CA ALA A 30 -12.78 -1.69 -1.33
C ALA A 30 -11.93 -0.55 -0.81
N SER A 31 -11.08 -0.82 0.18
CA SER A 31 -10.26 0.21 0.79
C SER A 31 -9.29 0.62 -0.30
N ILE A 32 -9.68 1.58 -1.13
CA ILE A 32 -8.81 2.15 -2.15
C ILE A 32 -7.58 2.60 -1.38
N PRO A 33 -6.38 2.08 -1.72
CA PRO A 33 -5.16 2.46 -1.04
C PRO A 33 -5.08 3.99 -0.99
N ALA A 34 -4.92 4.56 0.20
CA ALA A 34 -4.82 6.02 0.35
C ALA A 34 -3.59 6.60 -0.36
N THR A 35 -2.65 5.73 -0.74
CA THR A 35 -1.42 6.02 -1.46
C THR A 35 -1.46 5.31 -2.81
N ASP A 36 -1.27 6.07 -3.88
CA ASP A 36 -1.12 5.54 -5.23
C ASP A 36 0.25 4.85 -5.34
N PRO A 37 0.33 3.57 -5.74
CA PRO A 37 1.61 2.88 -5.96
C PRO A 37 2.48 3.54 -7.04
N ALA A 38 1.91 4.31 -7.97
CA ALA A 38 2.65 5.09 -8.97
C ALA A 38 3.22 6.40 -8.41
N ALA A 39 2.72 6.87 -7.25
CA ALA A 39 3.15 8.11 -6.60
C ALA A 39 3.26 7.95 -5.06
N PRO A 40 4.23 7.16 -4.57
CA PRO A 40 4.34 6.75 -3.15
C PRO A 40 4.62 7.92 -2.17
N TYR A 41 5.01 9.09 -2.69
CA TYR A 41 5.21 10.32 -1.93
C TYR A 41 3.94 11.14 -1.72
N LYS A 42 2.82 10.76 -2.36
CA LYS A 42 1.54 11.45 -2.28
C LYS A 42 0.48 10.54 -1.67
N THR A 43 -0.36 11.15 -0.86
CA THR A 43 -1.52 10.51 -0.27
C THR A 43 -2.73 11.37 -0.59
N ASP A 44 -3.81 10.73 -1.03
CA ASP A 44 -5.06 11.43 -1.37
C ASP A 44 -5.97 11.57 -0.15
N ARG A 45 -5.82 10.69 0.85
CA ARG A 45 -6.75 10.58 1.98
C ARG A 45 -6.07 10.50 3.34
N LEU A 46 -6.56 11.26 4.31
CA LEU A 46 -6.12 11.14 5.71
C LEU A 46 -6.65 9.87 6.34
N SER A 47 -5.84 9.23 7.18
CA SER A 47 -6.29 8.09 7.99
C SER A 47 -7.42 8.48 8.97
N SER A 48 -7.43 9.72 9.46
CA SER A 48 -8.50 10.25 10.31
C SER A 48 -9.75 10.67 9.51
N SER A 49 -9.69 10.75 8.18
CA SER A 49 -10.80 11.25 7.36
C SER A 49 -11.85 10.15 7.13
N ARG A 50 -13.11 10.50 7.39
CA ARG A 50 -14.30 9.66 7.16
C ARG A 50 -14.71 9.57 5.68
N GLY A 51 -13.77 9.59 4.75
CA GLY A 51 -14.08 9.39 3.32
C GLY A 51 -13.69 10.55 2.42
N GLU A 52 -13.26 11.67 2.99
CA GLU A 52 -12.96 12.89 2.25
C GLU A 52 -11.48 12.94 1.85
N THR A 53 -11.25 13.35 0.60
CA THR A 53 -9.91 13.63 0.05
C THR A 53 -9.30 14.84 0.76
N ILE A 54 -7.97 14.82 0.94
CA ILE A 54 -7.20 15.88 1.60
C ILE A 54 -7.45 17.25 0.95
N LEU A 55 -7.64 17.28 -0.36
CA LEU A 55 -7.95 18.50 -1.12
C LEU A 55 -9.23 19.20 -0.64
N ASN A 56 -10.22 18.44 -0.16
CA ASN A 56 -11.49 18.96 0.34
C ASN A 56 -11.46 19.25 1.85
N THR A 57 -10.38 18.88 2.54
CA THR A 57 -10.23 19.15 3.97
C THR A 57 -9.81 20.61 4.16
N PRO A 58 -10.56 21.42 4.93
CA PRO A 58 -10.19 22.81 5.16
C PRO A 58 -8.89 22.91 5.95
N GLY A 59 -8.01 23.84 5.53
CA GLY A 59 -6.74 24.13 6.20
C GLY A 59 -5.52 23.55 5.48
N GLN A 60 -4.33 23.83 6.02
CA GLN A 60 -3.06 23.33 5.48
C GLN A 60 -2.66 22.05 6.22
N THR A 61 -2.64 20.92 5.50
CA THR A 61 -2.22 19.63 6.05
C THR A 61 -1.08 19.07 5.21
N THR A 62 -0.01 18.62 5.86
CA THR A 62 1.10 17.91 5.22
C THR A 62 1.16 16.49 5.77
N VAL A 63 1.16 15.51 4.87
CA VAL A 63 1.25 14.08 5.21
C VAL A 63 2.62 13.58 4.81
N LEU A 64 3.36 13.03 5.76
CA LEU A 64 4.59 12.28 5.49
C LEU A 64 4.21 10.83 5.24
N THR A 65 4.40 10.35 4.02
CA THR A 65 4.10 8.96 3.66
C THR A 65 5.16 8.02 4.20
N ARG A 66 4.86 6.71 4.21
CA ARG A 66 5.83 5.69 4.61
C ARG A 66 7.14 5.79 3.81
N GLN A 67 7.03 5.92 2.48
CA GLN A 67 8.20 6.04 1.62
C GLN A 67 9.08 7.25 1.99
N VAL A 68 8.47 8.40 2.30
CA VAL A 68 9.22 9.59 2.76
C VAL A 68 10.03 9.29 4.02
N LEU A 69 9.40 8.64 5.01
CA LEU A 69 10.07 8.30 6.27
C LEU A 69 11.18 7.28 6.07
N ASP A 70 10.94 6.28 5.24
CA ASP A 70 11.90 5.21 4.95
C ASP A 70 13.13 5.76 4.20
N ASP A 71 12.93 6.63 3.20
CA ASP A 71 14.03 7.26 2.47
C ASP A 71 14.86 8.21 3.34
N MET A 72 14.22 8.90 4.27
CA MET A 72 14.91 9.74 5.26
C MET A 72 15.61 8.91 6.35
N ASN A 73 15.38 7.60 6.41
CA ASN A 73 15.80 6.73 7.52
C ASN A 73 15.32 7.26 8.88
N ALA A 74 14.11 7.82 8.91
CA ALA A 74 13.56 8.49 10.08
C ALA A 74 13.21 7.47 11.18
N THR A 75 13.98 7.46 12.26
CA THR A 75 13.75 6.58 13.43
C THR A 75 13.09 7.30 14.60
N SER A 76 12.98 8.63 14.54
CA SER A 76 12.39 9.46 15.59
C SER A 76 11.47 10.53 15.00
N LEU A 77 10.53 11.02 15.83
CA LEU A 77 9.63 12.09 15.42
C LEU A 77 10.39 13.37 15.05
N ARG A 78 11.46 13.70 15.79
CA ARG A 78 12.29 14.86 15.49
C ARG A 78 12.89 14.78 14.09
N ASP A 79 13.34 13.60 13.72
CA ASP A 79 13.93 13.36 12.41
C ASP A 79 12.88 13.45 11.30
N ALA A 80 11.72 12.83 11.52
CA ALA A 80 10.59 12.92 10.59
C ALA A 80 10.12 14.37 10.36
N MET A 81 9.98 15.16 11.43
CA MET A 81 9.45 16.53 11.35
C MET A 81 10.41 17.54 10.74
N ARG A 82 11.71 17.22 10.61
CA ARG A 82 12.71 18.11 10.00
C ARG A 82 12.38 18.45 8.54
N SER A 83 11.63 17.59 7.85
CA SER A 83 11.22 17.76 6.45
C SER A 83 10.05 18.75 6.29
N THR A 84 9.35 19.08 7.38
CA THR A 84 8.22 20.02 7.34
C THR A 84 8.68 21.42 7.73
N ALA A 85 8.64 22.34 6.77
CA ALA A 85 8.97 23.74 7.02
C ALA A 85 8.11 24.34 8.13
N GLY A 86 8.73 25.15 9.00
CA GLY A 86 8.02 25.83 10.09
C GLY A 86 7.76 24.99 11.34
N VAL A 87 8.12 23.70 11.36
CA VAL A 87 7.99 22.85 12.56
C VAL A 87 9.25 22.96 13.43
N THR A 88 9.10 23.40 14.67
CA THR A 88 10.19 23.44 15.68
C THR A 88 9.81 22.58 16.87
N ILE A 89 10.74 21.73 17.32
CA ILE A 89 10.51 20.81 18.45
C ILE A 89 11.27 21.32 19.67
N GLY A 90 10.51 21.64 20.73
CA GLY A 90 11.03 21.94 22.06
C GLY A 90 11.74 20.74 22.67
N ARG A 91 12.56 20.99 23.70
CA ARG A 91 13.22 19.91 24.44
C ARG A 91 12.24 19.14 25.32
#